data_AF-A0A3Q4H061-F1
#
_entry.id   AF-A0A3Q4H061-F1
#
_cell.length_a   1.000
_cell.length_b   1.000
_cell.length_c   1.000
_cell.angle_alpha   90.00
_cell.angle_beta   90.00
_cell.angle_gamma   90.00
#
_symmetry.space_group_name_H-M   'P 1'
#
loop_
_entity.id
_entity.type
_entity.pdbx_description
1 polymer ?
#
loop_
_entity_poly.entity_id
_entity_poly.type
_entity_poly.pdbx_seq_one_letter_code
_entity_poly.pdbx_strand_id
1 'polypeptide(L)'
;MSRSTEWIPALWLDVFNELLYDDNQLDYEDQWTLNFSYSQTDTVTKDERKRGWKVYAHCARGKFQCASCRKTWPSARVVVLFRYRLQRGRGTVIMRPFGQACRRCQDGYELGGFSENEVEHALLRVFAKIRKNCYGEDDDDDDVSSTESTVVRTRPHEDSLCEACCMGICCQDDS
;
A
#
# COMPACT_ATOMS: atom_id res chain seq x y z
N MET A 1 -20.04 7.83 5.55
CA MET A 1 -19.27 7.34 6.71
C MET A 1 -17.99 8.17 6.83
N SER A 2 -17.68 8.70 8.02
CA SER A 2 -16.51 9.56 8.23
C SER A 2 -15.24 8.72 8.11
N ARG A 3 -14.33 9.08 7.20
CA ARG A 3 -13.01 8.45 7.09
C ARG A 3 -12.25 8.64 8.41
N SER A 4 -11.85 7.54 9.04
CA SER A 4 -11.00 7.58 10.23
C SER A 4 -9.67 8.24 9.90
N THR A 5 -9.13 9.02 10.83
CA THR A 5 -7.77 9.56 10.73
C THR A 5 -6.74 8.63 11.36
N GLU A 6 -7.21 7.57 12.01
CA GLU A 6 -6.37 6.63 12.73
C GLU A 6 -5.92 5.51 11.78
N TRP A 7 -4.64 5.16 11.88
CA TRP A 7 -4.09 3.96 11.27
C TRP A 7 -4.57 2.73 12.06
N ILE A 8 -5.33 1.86 11.39
CA ILE A 8 -5.93 0.67 12.01
C ILE A 8 -5.41 -0.58 11.29
N PRO A 9 -4.35 -1.25 11.81
CA PRO A 9 -3.84 -2.49 11.23
C PRO A 9 -4.90 -3.61 11.13
N ALA A 10 -5.81 -3.68 12.10
CA ALA A 10 -6.87 -4.69 12.14
C ALA A 10 -7.77 -4.61 10.90
N LEU A 11 -8.14 -3.40 10.46
CA LEU A 11 -8.94 -3.20 9.24
C LEU A 11 -8.26 -3.83 8.02
N TRP A 12 -6.94 -3.70 7.89
CA TRP A 12 -6.20 -4.31 6.78
C TRP A 12 -6.16 -5.82 6.86
N LEU A 13 -6.05 -6.39 8.07
CA LEU A 13 -6.09 -7.84 8.27
C LEU A 13 -7.47 -8.41 7.99
N ASP A 14 -8.53 -7.74 8.45
CA ASP A 14 -9.91 -8.17 8.28
C ASP A 14 -10.28 -8.20 6.79
N VAL A 15 -10.06 -7.09 6.08
CA VAL A 15 -10.33 -7.01 4.63
C VAL A 15 -9.43 -7.97 3.84
N PHE A 16 -8.17 -8.17 4.24
CA PHE A 16 -7.29 -9.15 3.59
C PHE A 16 -7.84 -10.57 3.71
N ASN A 17 -8.33 -10.95 4.89
CA ASN A 17 -8.89 -12.28 5.12
C ASN A 17 -10.23 -12.45 4.40
N GLU A 18 -11.09 -11.44 4.39
CA GLU A 18 -12.34 -11.44 3.62
C GLU A 18 -12.06 -11.66 2.12
N LEU A 19 -11.18 -10.85 1.53
CA LEU A 19 -10.78 -11.01 0.12
C LEU A 19 -10.15 -12.39 -0.16
N LEU A 20 -9.40 -12.95 0.80
CA LEU A 20 -8.71 -14.22 0.61
C LEU A 20 -9.65 -15.42 0.72
N TYR A 21 -10.50 -15.46 1.75
CA TYR A 21 -11.28 -16.65 2.13
C TYR A 21 -12.75 -16.57 1.72
N ASP A 22 -13.35 -15.38 1.73
CA ASP A 22 -14.77 -15.22 1.38
C ASP A 22 -14.91 -14.98 -0.12
N ASP A 23 -14.06 -14.13 -0.70
CA ASP A 23 -14.07 -13.79 -2.13
C ASP A 23 -13.17 -14.67 -2.99
N ASN A 24 -12.34 -15.54 -2.38
CA ASN A 24 -11.43 -16.46 -3.07
C ASN A 24 -10.51 -15.79 -4.10
N GLN A 25 -9.99 -14.59 -3.79
CA GLN A 25 -9.15 -13.83 -4.72
C GLN A 25 -7.80 -14.51 -5.07
N LEU A 26 -7.40 -15.52 -4.29
CA LEU A 26 -6.19 -16.34 -4.48
C LEU A 26 -6.49 -17.84 -4.30
N ASP A 27 -7.40 -18.39 -5.11
CA ASP A 27 -7.84 -19.78 -5.05
C ASP A 27 -6.84 -20.78 -5.69
N TYR A 28 -5.67 -20.96 -5.07
CA TYR A 28 -4.61 -21.86 -5.56
C TYR A 28 -4.13 -22.87 -4.51
N GLU A 29 -4.98 -23.22 -3.54
CA GLU A 29 -4.67 -24.12 -2.41
C GLU A 29 -3.53 -23.65 -1.47
N ASP A 30 -2.93 -22.51 -1.75
CA ASP A 30 -1.84 -21.92 -0.98
C ASP A 30 -2.35 -21.01 0.14
N GLN A 31 -1.62 -21.01 1.26
CA GLN A 31 -1.94 -20.13 2.38
C GLN A 31 -1.22 -18.80 2.25
N TRP A 32 -1.94 -17.69 2.37
CA TRP A 32 -1.39 -16.34 2.36
C TRP A 32 -1.55 -15.65 3.72
N THR A 33 -0.54 -14.88 4.10
CA THR A 33 -0.55 -14.10 5.35
C THR A 33 -0.14 -12.65 5.09
N LEU A 34 -0.81 -11.72 5.76
CA LEU A 34 -0.44 -10.31 5.78
C LEU A 34 0.28 -9.97 7.09
N ASN A 35 1.47 -9.38 6.98
CA ASN A 35 2.30 -8.94 8.10
C ASN A 35 2.64 -7.47 7.92
N PHE A 36 3.05 -6.82 9.02
CA PHE A 36 3.41 -5.39 9.00
C PHE A 36 4.88 -5.21 9.37
N SER A 37 5.58 -4.40 8.61
CA SER A 37 6.95 -3.98 8.92
C SER A 37 7.10 -2.48 8.68
N TYR A 38 7.39 -1.72 9.72
CA TYR A 38 7.52 -0.25 9.65
C TYR A 38 8.94 0.22 9.29
N SER A 39 9.84 -0.72 8.98
CA SER A 39 11.24 -0.42 8.61
C SER A 39 11.61 -0.91 7.22
N GLN A 40 10.77 -1.69 6.53
CA GLN A 40 11.07 -2.18 5.18
C GLN A 40 11.16 -1.05 4.16
N THR A 41 12.01 -1.23 3.14
CA THR A 41 12.13 -0.34 1.98
C THR A 41 11.74 -1.09 0.70
N ASP A 42 11.65 -0.38 -0.41
CA ASP A 42 11.40 -0.95 -1.74
C ASP A 42 12.59 -1.77 -2.28
N THR A 43 13.75 -1.67 -1.62
CA THR A 43 14.96 -2.35 -2.02
C THR A 43 14.84 -3.86 -1.77
N VAL A 44 15.11 -4.66 -2.80
CA VAL A 44 15.21 -6.12 -2.73
C VAL A 44 16.56 -6.55 -3.25
N THR A 45 17.36 -7.17 -2.37
CA THR A 45 18.70 -7.67 -2.72
C THR A 45 18.61 -8.80 -3.75
N LYS A 46 19.73 -9.09 -4.44
CA LYS A 46 19.77 -10.18 -5.43
C LYS A 46 19.39 -11.53 -4.82
N ASP A 47 19.83 -11.81 -3.60
CA ASP A 47 19.53 -13.08 -2.94
C ASP A 47 18.07 -13.15 -2.46
N GLU A 48 17.48 -12.04 -2.04
CA GLU A 48 16.05 -11.98 -1.75
C GLU A 48 15.21 -12.19 -3.01
N ARG A 49 15.59 -11.58 -4.15
CA ARG A 49 14.92 -11.81 -5.44
C ARG A 49 15.02 -13.28 -5.87
N LYS A 50 16.18 -13.92 -5.72
CA LYS A 50 16.35 -15.37 -5.96
C LYS A 50 15.46 -16.22 -5.05
N ARG A 51 15.16 -15.74 -3.85
CA ARG A 51 14.20 -16.35 -2.91
C ARG A 51 12.75 -15.99 -3.19
N GLY A 52 12.47 -15.38 -4.34
CA GLY A 52 11.11 -15.08 -4.83
C GLY A 52 10.51 -13.78 -4.29
N TRP A 53 11.27 -12.97 -3.54
CA TRP A 53 10.76 -11.68 -3.05
C TRP A 53 10.55 -10.67 -4.17
N LYS A 54 9.38 -10.05 -4.14
CA LYS A 54 8.94 -9.00 -5.04
C LYS A 54 8.43 -7.83 -4.22
N VAL A 55 8.40 -6.65 -4.83
CA VAL A 55 7.93 -5.40 -4.21
C VAL A 55 6.93 -4.73 -5.14
N TYR A 56 5.91 -4.12 -4.55
CA TYR A 56 4.92 -3.29 -5.21
C TYR A 56 4.56 -2.11 -4.30
N ALA A 57 4.62 -0.88 -4.84
CA ALA A 57 4.15 0.31 -4.14
C ALA A 57 2.80 0.73 -4.73
N HIS A 58 1.86 1.08 -3.84
CA HIS A 58 0.53 1.55 -4.20
C HIS A 58 0.27 2.92 -3.59
N CYS A 59 -0.39 3.80 -4.34
CA CYS A 59 -0.79 5.12 -3.86
C CYS A 59 -2.31 5.13 -3.59
N ALA A 60 -2.68 5.24 -2.31
CA ALA A 60 -4.07 5.29 -1.87
C ALA A 60 -4.44 6.66 -1.32
N ARG A 61 -5.74 6.94 -1.17
CA ARG A 61 -6.22 8.12 -0.45
C ARG A 61 -6.31 7.81 1.04
N GLY A 62 -5.87 8.76 1.84
CA GLY A 62 -5.92 8.65 3.29
C GLY A 62 -6.10 10.01 3.97
N LYS A 63 -6.22 9.98 5.29
CA LYS A 63 -6.33 11.17 6.11
C LYS A 63 -5.39 11.05 7.30
N PHE A 64 -4.61 12.10 7.53
CA PHE A 64 -3.66 12.18 8.63
C PHE A 64 -4.20 13.05 9.75
N GLN A 65 -3.68 12.84 10.95
CA GLN A 65 -3.89 13.69 12.11
C GLN A 65 -2.56 13.89 12.83
N CYS A 66 -2.20 15.15 13.09
CA CYS A 66 -1.01 15.45 13.89
C CYS A 66 -1.27 15.14 15.37
N ALA A 67 -0.38 14.36 15.99
CA ALA A 67 -0.44 14.08 17.42
C ALA A 67 -0.26 15.35 18.27
N SER A 68 0.64 16.25 17.86
CA SER A 68 0.98 17.48 18.59
C SER A 68 -0.11 18.56 18.49
N CYS A 69 -0.47 18.99 17.27
CA CYS A 69 -1.39 20.12 17.08
C CYS A 69 -2.84 19.72 16.74
N ARG A 70 -3.14 18.41 16.69
CA ARG A 70 -4.46 17.83 16.37
C ARG A 70 -5.05 18.20 15.01
N LYS A 71 -4.32 18.95 14.18
CA LYS A 71 -4.72 19.29 12.82
C LYS A 71 -4.85 18.02 12.01
N THR A 72 -5.92 17.93 11.23
CA THR A 72 -6.13 16.85 10.27
C THR A 72 -5.98 17.37 8.85
N TRP A 73 -5.50 16.52 7.94
CA TRP A 73 -5.44 16.84 6.52
C TRP A 73 -5.63 15.58 5.67
N PRO A 74 -6.38 15.66 4.56
CA PRO A 74 -6.46 14.58 3.60
C PRO A 74 -5.20 14.52 2.73
N SER A 75 -4.88 13.34 2.22
CA SER A 75 -3.90 13.14 1.15
C SER A 75 -4.47 12.22 0.09
N ALA A 76 -4.28 12.58 -1.18
CA ALA A 76 -4.57 11.71 -2.32
C ALA A 76 -3.37 10.81 -2.70
N ARG A 77 -2.27 10.90 -1.94
CA ARG A 77 -1.03 10.15 -2.12
C ARG A 77 -0.52 9.67 -0.75
N VAL A 78 -1.10 8.60 -0.24
CA VAL A 78 -0.53 7.84 0.88
C VAL A 78 0.05 6.57 0.30
N VAL A 79 1.37 6.42 0.40
CA VAL A 79 2.08 5.30 -0.21
C VAL A 79 2.02 4.11 0.74
N VAL A 80 1.63 2.97 0.20
CA VAL A 80 1.64 1.68 0.89
C VAL A 80 2.56 0.75 0.10
N LEU A 81 3.58 0.25 0.77
CA LEU A 81 4.55 -0.68 0.18
C LEU A 81 4.20 -2.11 0.57
N PHE A 82 4.12 -2.97 -0.42
CA PHE A 82 3.95 -4.39 -0.28
C PHE A 82 5.21 -5.11 -0.74
N ARG A 83 5.75 -5.95 0.12
CA ARG A 83 6.78 -6.92 -0.22
C ARG A 83 6.16 -8.31 -0.10
N TYR A 84 6.22 -9.11 -1.14
CA TYR A 84 5.52 -10.39 -1.18
C TYR A 84 6.33 -11.48 -1.85
N ARG A 85 6.02 -12.73 -1.50
CA ARG A 85 6.54 -13.93 -2.14
C ARG A 85 5.64 -15.14 -1.90
N LEU A 86 5.77 -16.13 -2.77
CA LEU A 86 5.26 -17.48 -2.57
C LEU A 86 6.45 -18.44 -2.45
N GLN A 87 6.48 -19.26 -1.40
CA GLN A 87 7.53 -20.26 -1.20
C GLN A 87 6.93 -21.56 -0.64
N ARG A 88 7.04 -22.65 -1.41
CA ARG A 88 6.59 -24.00 -1.00
C ARG A 88 5.13 -24.02 -0.50
N GLY A 89 4.25 -23.40 -1.29
CA GLY A 89 2.82 -23.27 -1.00
C GLY A 89 2.44 -22.37 0.18
N ARG A 90 3.38 -21.53 0.63
CA ARG A 90 3.15 -20.51 1.66
C ARG A 90 3.48 -19.14 1.12
N GLY A 91 2.44 -18.35 0.96
CA GLY A 91 2.47 -16.95 0.58
C GLY A 91 2.71 -16.04 1.79
N THR A 92 3.48 -14.99 1.57
CA THR A 92 3.71 -13.94 2.58
C THR A 92 3.62 -12.59 1.91
N VAL A 93 2.82 -11.69 2.49
CA VAL A 93 2.79 -10.26 2.21
C VAL A 93 3.27 -9.53 3.45
N ILE A 94 4.19 -8.59 3.28
CA ILE A 94 4.68 -7.67 4.31
C ILE A 94 4.34 -6.26 3.83
N MET A 95 3.56 -5.53 4.61
CA MET A 95 3.08 -4.20 4.27
C MET A 95 3.73 -3.12 5.15
N ARG A 96 3.98 -1.95 4.55
CA ARG A 96 4.36 -0.72 5.25
C ARG A 96 3.52 0.44 4.73
N PRO A 97 2.67 1.07 5.56
CA PRO A 97 2.17 2.40 5.26
C PRO A 97 3.29 3.43 5.49
N PHE A 98 3.40 4.40 4.59
CA PHE A 98 4.26 5.57 4.78
C PHE A 98 3.45 6.75 5.33
N GLY A 99 4.08 7.50 6.22
CA GLY A 99 3.47 8.66 6.86
C GLY A 99 3.67 9.97 6.12
N GLN A 100 3.02 11.01 6.64
CA GLN A 100 3.21 12.39 6.21
C GLN A 100 3.47 13.30 7.41
N ALA A 101 4.43 14.21 7.28
CA ALA A 101 4.77 15.15 8.32
C ALA A 101 3.73 16.27 8.39
N CYS A 102 3.43 16.73 9.61
CA CYS A 102 2.54 17.86 9.79
C CYS A 102 3.23 19.15 9.29
N ARG A 103 2.61 19.85 8.34
CA ARG A 103 3.14 21.11 7.79
C ARG A 103 3.51 22.17 8.85
N ARG A 104 2.81 22.20 9.99
CA ARG A 104 3.04 23.17 11.07
C ARG A 104 4.14 22.72 12.04
N CYS A 105 4.11 21.46 12.44
CA CYS A 105 4.94 20.94 13.52
C CYS A 105 6.24 20.34 12.99
N GLN A 106 6.16 19.56 11.90
CA GLN A 106 7.29 18.82 11.32
C GLN A 106 8.02 17.90 12.32
N ASP A 107 7.33 17.49 13.39
CA ASP A 107 7.83 16.63 14.46
C ASP A 107 7.75 15.13 14.09
N GLY A 108 8.24 14.77 12.90
CA GLY A 108 8.16 13.40 12.36
C GLY A 108 6.93 13.12 11.49
N TYR A 109 6.72 11.84 11.17
CA TYR A 109 5.69 11.37 10.24
C TYR A 109 4.48 10.77 10.98
N GLU A 110 3.29 11.18 10.56
CA GLU A 110 2.03 10.62 11.05
C GLU A 110 1.55 9.52 10.10
N LEU A 111 1.09 8.39 10.63
CA LEU A 111 0.44 7.36 9.81
C LEU A 111 -0.98 7.78 9.44
N GLY A 112 -1.40 7.45 8.22
CA GLY A 112 -2.72 7.80 7.70
C GLY A 112 -3.79 6.77 8.08
N GLY A 113 -4.99 7.26 8.32
CA GLY A 113 -6.20 6.43 8.31
C GLY A 113 -6.73 6.27 6.89
N PHE A 114 -7.31 5.09 6.62
CA PHE A 114 -7.86 4.68 5.33
C PHE A 114 -9.34 4.33 5.49
N SER A 115 -10.13 4.54 4.44
CA SER A 115 -11.46 3.91 4.35
C SER A 115 -11.31 2.47 3.87
N GLU A 116 -12.25 1.62 4.27
CA GLU A 116 -12.35 0.22 3.86
C GLU A 116 -12.22 0.03 2.33
N ASN A 117 -12.95 0.80 1.51
CA ASN A 117 -12.82 0.75 0.05
C ASN A 117 -11.39 1.07 -0.47
N GLU A 118 -10.66 1.98 0.20
CA GLU A 118 -9.26 2.26 -0.21
C GLU A 118 -8.31 1.13 0.22
N VAL A 119 -8.61 0.45 1.34
CA VAL A 119 -7.91 -0.75 1.81
C VAL A 119 -8.16 -1.91 0.84
N GLU A 120 -9.42 -2.19 0.54
CA GLU A 120 -9.86 -3.23 -0.41
C GLU A 120 -9.20 -3.04 -1.77
N HIS A 121 -9.28 -1.83 -2.34
CA HIS A 121 -8.66 -1.53 -3.63
C HIS A 121 -7.14 -1.74 -3.61
N ALA A 122 -6.44 -1.29 -2.56
CA ALA A 122 -5.00 -1.51 -2.44
C ALA A 122 -4.65 -3.01 -2.35
N LEU A 123 -5.46 -3.79 -1.63
CA LEU A 123 -5.29 -5.24 -1.47
C LEU A 123 -5.57 -6.01 -2.77
N LEU A 124 -6.63 -5.66 -3.49
CA LEU A 124 -6.94 -6.23 -4.81
C LEU A 124 -5.78 -5.98 -5.80
N ARG A 125 -5.14 -4.80 -5.76
CA ARG A 125 -3.98 -4.50 -6.61
C ARG A 125 -2.77 -5.38 -6.28
N VAL A 126 -2.46 -5.62 -5.00
CA VAL A 126 -1.37 -6.56 -4.66
C VAL A 126 -1.75 -8.00 -4.97
N PHE A 127 -3.01 -8.40 -4.85
CA PHE A 127 -3.48 -9.73 -5.27
C PHE A 127 -3.34 -9.95 -6.77
N ALA A 128 -3.69 -8.97 -7.60
CA ALA A 128 -3.39 -9.03 -9.03
C ALA A 128 -1.90 -9.21 -9.31
N LYS A 129 -1.03 -8.47 -8.59
CA LYS A 129 0.43 -8.67 -8.69
C LYS A 129 0.88 -10.05 -8.22
N ILE A 130 0.21 -10.65 -7.24
CA ILE A 130 0.49 -12.02 -6.79
C ILE A 130 0.09 -13.04 -7.86
N ARG A 131 -1.13 -12.96 -8.41
CA ARG A 131 -1.61 -13.83 -9.49
C ARG A 131 -0.67 -13.84 -10.68
N LYS A 132 -0.36 -12.65 -11.20
CA LYS A 132 0.60 -12.48 -12.29
C LYS A 132 1.99 -13.04 -11.94
N ASN A 133 2.58 -12.61 -10.82
CA ASN A 133 4.00 -12.85 -10.58
C ASN A 133 4.32 -14.17 -9.85
N CYS A 134 3.36 -14.79 -9.17
CA CYS A 134 3.56 -16.04 -8.42
C CYS A 134 2.85 -17.23 -9.08
N TYR A 135 1.73 -17.01 -9.75
CA TYR A 135 0.94 -18.07 -10.40
C TYR A 135 1.03 -18.05 -11.92
N GLY A 136 1.59 -17.00 -12.50
CA GLY A 136 1.80 -16.92 -13.94
C GLY A 136 0.51 -16.69 -14.73
N GLU A 137 -0.50 -16.08 -14.10
CA GLU A 137 -1.67 -15.62 -14.84
C GLU A 137 -1.26 -14.50 -15.80
N ASP A 138 -1.61 -14.68 -17.07
CA ASP A 138 -1.51 -13.64 -18.07
C ASP A 138 -2.60 -12.61 -17.79
N ASP A 139 -2.20 -11.39 -17.42
CA ASP A 139 -3.12 -10.26 -17.47
C ASP A 139 -3.31 -9.91 -18.96
N ASP A 140 -4.51 -10.14 -19.51
CA ASP A 140 -5.02 -9.41 -20.68
C ASP A 140 -5.13 -7.89 -20.39
N ASP A 141 -4.88 -7.49 -19.14
CA ASP A 141 -5.05 -6.15 -18.59
C ASP A 141 -3.70 -5.50 -18.20
N ASP A 142 -2.68 -5.65 -19.05
CA ASP A 142 -1.47 -4.81 -18.99
C ASP A 142 -1.77 -3.30 -19.26
N ASP A 143 -3.04 -2.94 -19.50
CA ASP A 143 -3.54 -1.56 -19.66
C ASP A 143 -4.03 -0.89 -18.34
N VAL A 144 -3.97 -1.57 -17.18
CA VAL A 144 -4.14 -0.85 -15.89
C VAL A 144 -2.86 -0.19 -15.38
N SER A 145 -1.80 -0.20 -16.18
CA SER A 145 -0.77 0.81 -16.10
C SER A 145 -1.40 2.14 -16.54
N SER A 146 -1.74 2.98 -15.56
CA SER A 146 -2.30 4.32 -15.76
C SER A 146 -3.81 4.43 -16.00
N THR A 147 -4.63 3.69 -15.27
CA THR A 147 -5.84 4.33 -14.72
C THR A 147 -5.48 4.98 -13.39
N GLU A 148 -4.61 5.99 -13.48
CA GLU A 148 -4.75 7.15 -12.63
C GLU A 148 -6.24 7.47 -12.59
N SER A 149 -6.83 7.43 -11.40
CA SER A 149 -8.12 8.06 -11.22
C SER A 149 -7.96 9.48 -11.76
N THR A 150 -8.61 9.79 -12.88
CA THR A 150 -8.73 11.13 -13.50
C THR A 150 -9.49 12.12 -12.60
N VAL A 151 -9.46 11.89 -11.29
CA VAL A 151 -9.82 12.84 -10.26
C VAL A 151 -8.65 13.80 -10.14
N VAL A 152 -8.79 14.92 -10.84
CA VAL A 152 -7.98 16.13 -10.71
C VAL A 152 -7.43 16.24 -9.29
N ARG A 153 -6.13 15.96 -9.14
CA ARG A 153 -5.39 16.18 -7.89
C ARG A 153 -5.28 17.68 -7.70
N THR A 154 -6.31 18.28 -7.09
CA THR A 154 -6.48 19.74 -6.96
C THR A 154 -5.41 20.42 -6.10
N ARG A 155 -4.52 19.67 -5.45
CA ARG A 155 -3.37 20.22 -4.72
C ARG A 155 -2.09 19.48 -5.10
N PRO A 156 -0.98 20.21 -5.35
CA PRO A 156 0.31 19.58 -5.56
C PRO A 156 0.69 18.78 -4.32
N HIS A 157 1.18 17.56 -4.55
CA HIS A 157 1.72 16.73 -3.49
C HIS A 157 2.90 17.44 -2.83
N GLU A 158 2.88 17.59 -1.51
CA GLU A 158 3.98 18.23 -0.78
C GLU A 158 5.08 17.18 -0.50
N ASP A 159 5.94 16.94 -1.48
CA ASP A 159 6.98 15.89 -1.46
C ASP A 159 7.88 15.96 -0.22
N SER A 160 8.25 17.18 0.18
CA SER A 160 9.08 17.42 1.38
C SER A 160 8.46 16.94 2.70
N LEU A 161 7.13 16.75 2.73
CA LEU A 161 6.41 16.24 3.90
C LEU A 161 6.07 14.75 3.77
N CYS A 162 6.25 14.13 2.61
CA CYS A 162 5.92 12.73 2.39
C CYS A 162 7.12 11.82 2.71
N GLU A 163 6.94 10.87 3.63
CA GLU A 163 8.00 9.93 4.00
C GLU A 163 8.49 9.11 2.79
N ALA A 164 7.56 8.66 1.93
CA ALA A 164 7.90 7.89 0.73
C ALA A 164 8.67 8.72 -0.31
N CYS A 165 8.36 10.01 -0.49
CA CYS A 165 9.13 10.90 -1.37
C CYS A 165 10.56 11.10 -0.85
N CYS A 166 10.72 11.31 0.47
CA CYS A 166 12.03 11.42 1.09
C CYS A 166 12.90 10.15 0.89
N MET A 167 12.25 9.00 0.69
CA MET A 167 12.92 7.71 0.41
C MET A 167 13.01 7.36 -1.08
N GLY A 168 12.46 8.18 -1.98
CA GLY A 168 12.44 7.90 -3.42
C GLY A 168 11.48 6.78 -3.85
N ILE A 169 10.51 6.41 -3.00
CA ILE A 169 9.58 5.28 -3.21
C ILE A 169 8.24 5.74 -3.78
N CYS A 170 7.86 7.01 -3.60
CA CYS A 170 6.54 7.49 -3.99
C CYS A 170 6.27 7.29 -5.48
N CYS A 171 5.02 6.93 -5.82
CA CYS A 171 4.55 6.93 -7.19
C CYS A 171 4.66 8.38 -7.70
N GLN A 172 5.70 8.66 -8.50
CA GLN A 172 5.83 9.95 -9.18
C GLN A 172 4.80 9.97 -10.31
N ASP A 173 4.09 11.09 -10.46
CA ASP A 173 3.38 11.37 -11.71
C ASP A 173 4.49 11.88 -12.66
N ASP A 174 4.72 11.19 -13.79
CA ASP A 174 5.48 11.79 -14.89
C ASP A 174 4.75 13.11 -15.23
N SER A 175 5.50 14.22 -15.13
CA SER A 175 5.00 15.59 -15.09
C SER A 175 4.29 16.04 -16.37
#